data_AF-A0A645F4T7-F1
#
_entry.id   AF-A0A645F4T7-F1
#
_cell.length_a   1.000
_cell.length_b   1.000
_cell.length_c   1.000
_cell.angle_alpha   90.00
_cell.angle_beta   90.00
_cell.angle_gamma   90.00
#
_symmetry.space_group_name_H-M   'P 1'
#
loop_
_entity.id
_entity.type
_entity.pdbx_description
1 polymer ?
#
loop_
_entity_poly.entity_id
_entity_poly.type
_entity_poly.pdbx_seq_one_letter_code
_entity_poly.pdbx_strand_id
1 'polypeptide(L)'
;MSPLQKALVQGFQYRNALESCEVAKVSELARRENQERAFLFRALSLVNLAPDIIEAILDGTESSPVTLSRLRKGFPDDWNEQRKLFDMA
;
A
#
# COMPACT_ATOMS: atom_id res chain seq x y z
N MET A 1 6.66 -14.73 -0.20
CA MET A 1 6.03 -13.39 -0.19
C MET A 1 5.95 -12.87 1.24
N SER A 2 6.64 -11.76 1.52
CA SER A 2 6.68 -11.11 2.83
C SER A 2 5.31 -10.51 3.19
N PRO A 3 5.03 -10.19 4.48
CA PRO A 3 3.82 -9.48 4.87
C PRO A 3 3.66 -8.11 4.17
N LEU A 4 4.77 -7.44 3.86
CA LEU A 4 4.78 -6.17 3.15
C LEU A 4 4.37 -6.35 1.68
N GLN A 5 4.95 -7.33 0.99
CA GLN A 5 4.55 -7.69 -0.37
C GLN A 5 3.08 -8.10 -0.46
N LYS A 6 2.59 -8.88 0.51
CA LYS A 6 1.17 -9.26 0.58
C LYS A 6 0.27 -8.03 0.73
N ALA A 7 0.62 -7.08 1.61
CA ALA A 7 -0.15 -5.87 1.83
C ALA A 7 -0.18 -4.99 0.56
N LEU A 8 0.93 -4.90 -0.17
CA LEU A 8 1.03 -4.17 -1.43
C LEU A 8 0.12 -4.79 -2.49
N VAL A 9 0.19 -6.11 -2.68
CA VAL A 9 -0.68 -6.84 -3.62
C VAL A 9 -2.16 -6.65 -3.28
N GLN A 10 -2.52 -6.74 -2.00
CA GLN A 10 -3.89 -6.48 -1.54
C GLN A 10 -4.34 -5.05 -1.86
N GLY A 11 -3.47 -4.05 -1.65
CA GLY A 11 -3.74 -2.66 -2.01
C GLY A 11 -4.12 -2.50 -3.49
N PHE A 12 -3.34 -3.13 -4.39
CA PHE A 12 -3.64 -3.13 -5.83
C PHE A 12 -4.93 -3.88 -6.17
N GLN A 13 -5.20 -5.03 -5.55
CA GLN A 13 -6.45 -5.77 -5.76
C GLN A 13 -7.67 -4.93 -5.35
N TYR A 14 -7.58 -4.24 -4.21
CA TYR A 14 -8.62 -3.37 -3.70
C TYR A 14 -8.86 -2.17 -4.61
N ARG A 15 -7.78 -1.54 -5.11
CA ARG A 15 -7.88 -0.46 -6.09
C ARG A 15 -8.57 -0.95 -7.36
N ASN A 16 -8.13 -2.07 -7.92
CA ASN A 16 -8.70 -2.63 -9.13
C ASN A 16 -10.18 -2.97 -8.98
N ALA A 17 -10.61 -3.52 -7.84
CA ALA A 17 -12.02 -3.85 -7.58
C ALA A 17 -12.90 -2.59 -7.49
N LEU A 18 -12.35 -1.47 -6.98
CA LEU A 18 -13.03 -0.17 -6.96
C LEU A 18 -13.09 0.46 -8.35
N GLU A 19 -11.98 0.42 -9.10
CA GLU A 19 -11.88 1.00 -10.45
C GLU A 19 -12.71 0.22 -11.49
N SER A 20 -12.84 -1.10 -11.33
CA SER A 20 -13.66 -1.95 -12.18
C SER A 20 -15.16 -1.89 -11.87
N CYS A 21 -15.55 -1.14 -10.84
CA CYS A 21 -16.91 -1.13 -10.27
C CYS A 21 -17.39 -2.51 -9.78
N GLU A 22 -16.48 -3.47 -9.52
CA GLU A 22 -16.83 -4.76 -8.88
C GLU A 22 -17.34 -4.52 -7.45
N VAL A 23 -16.82 -3.51 -6.76
CA VAL A 23 -17.34 -2.99 -5.50
C VAL A 23 -17.60 -1.50 -5.62
N ALA A 24 -18.76 -1.04 -5.17
CA ALA A 24 -19.15 0.36 -5.34
C ALA A 24 -18.46 1.30 -4.34
N LYS A 25 -18.10 0.79 -3.15
CA LYS A 25 -17.56 1.59 -2.04
C LYS A 25 -16.62 0.77 -1.16
N VAL A 26 -15.67 1.45 -0.51
CA VAL A 26 -14.75 0.84 0.47
C VAL A 26 -15.47 0.12 1.62
N SER A 27 -16.67 0.56 2.00
CA SER A 27 -17.49 -0.12 3.03
C SER A 27 -17.98 -1.50 2.61
N GLU A 28 -18.22 -1.71 1.31
CA GLU A 28 -18.62 -3.00 0.76
C GLU A 28 -17.41 -3.95 0.75
N LEU A 29 -16.27 -3.44 0.30
CA LEU A 29 -14.99 -4.16 0.35
C LEU A 29 -14.64 -4.59 1.79
N ALA A 30 -14.84 -3.71 2.78
CA ALA A 30 -14.64 -4.02 4.20
C ALA A 30 -15.49 -5.21 4.68
N ARG A 31 -16.75 -5.27 4.25
CA ARG A 31 -17.66 -6.38 4.59
C ARG A 31 -17.23 -7.67 3.90
N ARG A 32 -16.88 -7.60 2.61
CA ARG A 32 -16.42 -8.76 1.83
C ARG A 32 -15.16 -9.39 2.42
N GLU A 33 -14.20 -8.56 2.81
CA GLU A 33 -12.92 -9.02 3.37
C GLU A 33 -13.02 -9.36 4.87
N ASN A 34 -14.16 -9.07 5.51
CA ASN A 34 -14.33 -9.16 6.97
C ASN A 34 -13.23 -8.39 7.73
N GLN A 35 -12.92 -7.18 7.26
CA GLN A 35 -11.86 -6.32 7.81
C GLN A 35 -12.38 -4.93 8.14
N GLU A 36 -11.72 -4.27 9.08
CA GLU A 36 -12.02 -2.87 9.37
C GLU A 36 -11.60 -1.96 8.21
N ARG A 37 -12.43 -0.95 7.92
CA ARG A 37 -12.16 0.07 6.90
C ARG A 37 -10.77 0.69 7.04
N ALA A 38 -10.33 0.97 8.27
CA ALA A 38 -9.03 1.57 8.54
C ALA A 38 -7.86 0.67 8.13
N PHE A 39 -8.03 -0.66 8.15
CA PHE A 39 -7.01 -1.57 7.66
C PHE A 39 -6.96 -1.55 6.13
N LEU A 40 -8.13 -1.59 5.47
CA LEU A 40 -8.22 -1.50 4.01
C LEU A 40 -7.65 -0.19 3.46
N PHE A 41 -7.94 0.95 4.10
CA PHE A 41 -7.38 2.23 3.68
C PHE A 41 -5.85 2.25 3.75
N ARG A 42 -5.25 1.56 4.73
CA ARG A 42 -3.78 1.45 4.83
C ARG A 42 -3.18 0.53 3.77
N ALA A 43 -3.92 -0.48 3.31
CA ALA A 43 -3.49 -1.30 2.17
C ALA A 43 -3.63 -0.51 0.87
N LEU A 44 -4.78 0.16 0.67
CA LEU A 44 -5.04 1.03 -0.48
C LEU A 44 -4.02 2.16 -0.58
N SER A 45 -3.59 2.79 0.52
CA SER A 45 -2.61 3.86 0.46
C SER A 45 -1.28 3.41 -0.13
N LEU A 46 -0.88 2.14 0.01
CA LEU A 46 0.39 1.63 -0.50
C LEU A 46 0.52 1.75 -2.02
N VAL A 47 -0.59 1.82 -2.76
CA VAL A 47 -0.56 1.99 -4.23
C VAL A 47 -0.06 3.37 -4.66
N ASN A 48 0.03 4.33 -3.73
CA ASN A 48 0.51 5.69 -3.96
C ASN A 48 2.01 5.87 -3.66
N LEU A 49 2.72 4.78 -3.33
CA LEU A 49 4.16 4.81 -3.16
C LEU A 49 4.85 5.15 -4.49
N ALA A 50 6.03 5.76 -4.40
CA ALA A 50 6.89 6.00 -5.55
C ALA A 50 7.19 4.66 -6.27
N PRO A 51 7.22 4.64 -7.62
CA PRO A 51 7.37 3.40 -8.38
C PRO A 51 8.60 2.55 -8.01
N ASP A 52 9.73 3.19 -7.78
CA ASP A 52 10.99 2.58 -7.35
C ASP A 52 10.91 1.91 -5.96
N ILE A 53 10.09 2.47 -5.05
CA ILE A 53 9.84 1.86 -3.74
C ILE A 53 8.94 0.64 -3.89
N ILE A 54 7.94 0.71 -4.77
CA ILE A 54 7.07 -0.43 -5.11
C ILE A 54 7.91 -1.57 -5.69
N GLU A 55 8.79 -1.26 -6.65
CA GLU A 55 9.73 -2.23 -7.24
C GLU A 55 10.63 -2.85 -6.17
N ALA A 56 11.25 -2.03 -5.31
CA ALA A 56 12.12 -2.54 -4.24
C ALA A 56 11.37 -3.49 -3.29
N ILE A 57 10.13 -3.19 -2.91
CA ILE A 57 9.29 -4.07 -2.09
C ILE A 57 8.99 -5.39 -2.81
N LEU A 58 8.67 -5.33 -4.10
CA LEU A 58 8.38 -6.53 -4.89
C LEU A 58 9.61 -7.43 -5.04
N ASP A 59 10.79 -6.82 -5.21
CA ASP A 59 12.07 -7.52 -5.31
C ASP A 59 12.63 -7.97 -3.96
N GLY A 60 12.08 -7.48 -2.85
CA GLY A 60 12.61 -7.75 -1.50
C GLY A 60 13.92 -7.03 -1.23
N THR A 61 14.19 -5.93 -1.95
CA THR A 61 15.40 -5.11 -1.88
C THR A 61 15.13 -3.77 -1.19
N GLU A 62 13.97 -3.62 -0.57
CA GLU A 62 13.60 -2.41 0.13
C GLU A 62 14.57 -2.08 1.28
N SER A 63 14.82 -0.78 1.49
CA SER A 63 15.68 -0.29 2.56
C SER A 63 15.06 -0.56 3.95
N SER A 64 15.89 -0.60 5.00
CA SER A 64 15.43 -0.86 6.37
C SER A 64 14.30 0.07 6.87
N PRO A 65 14.20 1.35 6.48
CA PRO A 65 13.07 2.20 6.82
C PRO A 65 11.72 1.77 6.21
N VAL A 66 11.74 1.06 5.08
CA VAL A 66 10.54 0.61 4.35
C VAL A 66 9.97 -0.62 5.03
N THR A 67 9.16 -0.38 6.06
CA THR A 67 8.47 -1.44 6.80
C THR A 67 6.97 -1.21 6.81
N LEU A 68 6.20 -2.30 6.92
CA LEU A 68 4.75 -2.22 7.04
C LEU A 68 4.31 -1.38 8.24
N SER A 69 5.04 -1.43 9.36
CA SER A 69 4.78 -0.59 10.54
C SER A 69 4.96 0.89 10.23
N ARG A 70 6.01 1.27 9.49
CA ARG A 70 6.26 2.66 9.09
C ARG A 70 5.21 3.16 8.12
N LEU A 71 4.93 2.39 7.06
CA LEU A 71 3.96 2.74 6.03
C LEU A 71 2.55 2.92 6.58
N ARG A 72 2.15 2.13 7.58
CA ARG A 72 0.84 2.24 8.24
C ARG A 72 0.65 3.52 9.07
N LYS A 73 1.72 4.25 9.37
CA LYS A 73 1.66 5.58 10.02
C LYS A 73 1.35 6.71 9.03
N GLY A 74 1.27 6.39 7.74
CA GLY A 74 1.17 7.38 6.67
C GLY A 74 2.54 7.82 6.16
N PHE A 75 2.54 8.39 4.97
CA PHE A 75 3.72 8.92 4.29
C PHE A 75 3.28 10.09 3.39
N PRO A 76 4.22 10.98 2.99
CA PRO A 76 3.91 12.11 2.12
C PRO A 76 3.37 11.68 0.75
N ASP A 77 2.54 12.51 0.14
CA ASP A 77 2.06 12.26 -1.23
C ASP A 77 3.15 12.56 -2.28
N ASP A 78 4.10 13.46 -1.97
CA ASP A 78 5.21 13.77 -2.86
C ASP A 78 6.27 12.65 -2.87
N TRP A 79 6.58 12.13 -4.06
CA TRP A 79 7.53 11.03 -4.22
C TRP A 79 8.97 11.39 -3.83
N ASN A 80 9.41 12.64 -3.97
CA ASN A 80 10.75 13.02 -3.53
C ASN A 80 10.83 13.05 -2.00
N GLU A 81 9.75 13.49 -1.33
CA GLU A 81 9.65 13.39 0.13
C GLU A 81 9.58 11.94 0.59
N GLN A 82 8.88 11.05 -0.13
CA GLN A 82 8.89 9.61 0.15
C GLN A 82 10.30 9.03 0.02
N ARG A 83 11.03 9.28 -1.08
CA ARG A 83 12.39 8.78 -1.27
C ARG A 83 13.34 9.23 -0.17
N LYS A 84 13.26 10.51 0.24
CA LYS A 84 14.00 11.03 1.39
C LYS A 84 13.61 10.35 2.70
N LEU A 85 12.32 10.09 2.91
CA LEU A 85 11.82 9.45 4.12
C LEU A 85 12.28 7.99 4.25
N PHE A 86 12.46 7.32 3.12
CA PHE A 86 12.77 5.90 3.02
C PHE A 86 14.23 5.62 2.64
N ASP A 87 15.08 6.64 2.57
CA ASP A 87 16.49 6.51 2.15
C ASP A 87 16.63 5.82 0.76
N MET A 88 15.72 6.13 -0.17
CA MET A 88 15.64 5.60 -1.54
C MET A 88 15.93 6.68 -2.59
N ALA A 89 16.85 7.61 -2.28
CA ALA A 89 17.18 8.77 -3.13
C ALA A 89 18.30 8.47 -4.13
#